data_AF-A0A087TCC7-F1
#
_entry.id   AF-A0A087TCC7-F1
#
_cell.length_a   1.000
_cell.length_b   1.000
_cell.length_c   1.000
_cell.angle_alpha   90.00
_cell.angle_beta   90.00
_cell.angle_gamma   90.00
#
_symmetry.space_group_name_H-M   'P 1'
#
loop_
_entity.id
_entity.type
_entity.pdbx_description
1 polymer ?
#
loop_
_entity_poly.entity_id
_entity_poly.type
_entity_poly.pdbx_seq_one_letter_code
_entity_poly.pdbx_strand_id
1 'polypeptide(L)'
;MLPPIVLDAGYFMPNRPFFDNLVTILMFAVVGTVFNAMSVGLSLWAVGLTGLYGVEMPLLDTLLFSSIACAVDPIAVLAVFEEIHVNEVLYILVFGESLLNDAVTVVLYHMFEGYAEMGPKNIITVDYLAGVASFFVVAVGGTIVGILWGLLAAFVSRFTHHVR
;
A
#
# COMPACT_ATOMS: atom_id res chain seq x y z
N MET A 1 4.64 8.04 11.95
CA MET A 1 3.43 8.88 11.97
C MET A 1 2.20 8.16 11.40
N LEU A 2 2.37 7.12 10.57
CA LEU A 2 1.28 6.31 10.01
C LEU A 2 0.45 5.49 11.04
N PRO A 3 1.02 4.86 12.10
CA PRO A 3 0.25 3.90 12.90
C PRO A 3 -0.96 4.48 13.65
N PRO A 4 -0.90 5.69 14.27
CA PRO A 4 -2.07 6.28 14.92
C PRO A 4 -3.17 6.68 13.92
N ILE A 5 -2.79 7.18 12.73
CA ILE A 5 -3.73 7.64 11.70
C ILE A 5 -4.46 6.43 11.11
N VAL A 6 -3.74 5.35 10.79
CA VAL A 6 -4.33 4.11 10.26
C VAL A 6 -5.26 3.45 11.29
N LEU A 7 -4.93 3.54 12.59
CA LEU A 7 -5.77 3.00 13.66
C LEU A 7 -7.07 3.81 13.83
N ASP A 8 -6.98 5.14 13.81
CA ASP A 8 -8.14 6.03 13.90
C ASP A 8 -9.07 5.84 12.68
N ALA A 9 -8.47 5.81 11.48
CA ALA A 9 -9.12 5.49 10.22
C ALA A 9 -9.84 4.12 10.26
N GLY A 10 -9.17 3.07 10.74
CA GLY A 10 -9.75 1.73 10.84
C GLY A 10 -10.86 1.63 11.89
N TYR A 11 -10.80 2.39 12.98
CA TYR A 11 -11.79 2.35 14.05
C TYR A 11 -13.12 3.02 13.67
N PHE A 12 -13.05 4.13 12.93
CA PHE A 12 -14.24 4.88 12.49
C PHE A 12 -14.79 4.41 11.13
N MET A 13 -14.23 3.36 10.54
CA MET A 13 -14.65 2.86 9.24
C MET A 13 -16.05 2.19 9.29
N PRO A 14 -16.96 2.51 8.34
CA PRO A 14 -18.20 1.76 8.17
C PRO A 14 -17.92 0.33 7.67
N ASN A 15 -18.03 -0.66 8.56
CA ASN A 15 -17.63 -2.04 8.26
C ASN A 15 -18.43 -2.70 7.12
N ARG A 16 -19.76 -2.55 7.09
CA ARG A 16 -20.61 -3.25 6.10
C ARG A 16 -20.31 -2.86 4.65
N PRO A 17 -20.39 -1.57 4.25
CA PRO A 17 -20.20 -1.21 2.86
C PRO A 17 -18.75 -1.38 2.39
N PHE A 18 -17.78 -1.37 3.31
CA PHE A 18 -16.39 -1.72 3.01
C PHE A 18 -16.24 -3.19 2.60
N PHE A 19 -16.79 -4.12 3.38
CA PHE A 19 -16.73 -5.55 3.04
C PHE A 19 -17.57 -5.89 1.80
N ASP A 20 -18.71 -5.21 1.59
CA ASP A 20 -19.54 -5.40 0.39
C ASP A 20 -18.81 -5.00 -0.91
N ASN A 21 -17.88 -4.03 -0.84
CA ASN A 21 -17.11 -3.53 -1.99
C ASN A 21 -15.64 -3.97 -1.99
N LEU A 22 -15.25 -4.90 -1.12
CA LEU A 22 -13.85 -5.27 -0.88
C LEU A 22 -13.09 -5.64 -2.15
N VAL A 23 -13.73 -6.37 -3.07
CA VAL A 23 -13.11 -6.78 -4.34
C VAL A 23 -12.72 -5.56 -5.19
N THR A 24 -13.61 -4.57 -5.27
CA THR A 24 -13.36 -3.33 -6.02
C THR A 24 -12.23 -2.54 -5.37
N ILE A 25 -12.23 -2.44 -4.04
CA ILE A 25 -11.18 -1.77 -3.27
C ILE A 25 -9.82 -2.45 -3.51
N LEU A 26 -9.76 -3.78 -3.40
CA LEU A 26 -8.55 -4.55 -3.64
C LEU A 26 -8.05 -4.43 -5.09
N MET A 27 -8.97 -4.37 -6.06
CA MET A 27 -8.61 -4.18 -7.46
C MET A 27 -7.92 -2.83 -7.66
N PHE A 28 -8.49 -1.74 -7.13
CA PHE A 28 -7.86 -0.43 -7.21
C PHE A 28 -6.56 -0.35 -6.40
N ALA A 29 -6.55 -0.83 -5.16
CA ALA A 29 -5.39 -0.76 -4.27
C ALA A 29 -4.21 -1.62 -4.73
N VAL A 30 -4.44 -2.79 -5.34
CA VAL A 30 -3.35 -3.68 -5.76
C VAL A 30 -3.00 -3.42 -7.21
N VAL A 31 -3.98 -3.57 -8.12
CA VAL A 31 -3.71 -3.47 -9.56
C VAL A 31 -3.42 -2.03 -9.95
N GLY A 32 -4.18 -1.07 -9.41
CA GLY A 32 -3.97 0.35 -9.65
C GLY A 32 -2.60 0.81 -9.17
N THR A 33 -2.19 0.44 -7.95
CA THR A 33 -0.87 0.79 -7.41
C THR A 33 0.28 0.15 -8.17
N VAL A 34 0.20 -1.13 -8.51
CA VAL A 34 1.23 -1.80 -9.31
C VAL A 34 1.33 -1.13 -10.68
N PHE A 35 0.21 -0.84 -11.33
CA PHE A 35 0.19 -0.14 -12.61
C PHE A 35 0.80 1.27 -12.49
N ASN A 36 0.46 2.02 -11.43
CA ASN A 36 1.01 3.35 -11.16
C ASN A 36 2.53 3.30 -10.94
N ALA A 37 3.01 2.42 -10.05
CA ALA A 37 4.43 2.24 -9.76
C ALA A 37 5.23 1.87 -11.02
N MET A 38 4.71 0.93 -11.82
CA MET A 38 5.35 0.51 -13.06
C MET A 38 5.37 1.64 -14.10
N SER A 39 4.25 2.35 -14.27
CA SER A 39 4.15 3.46 -15.24
C SER A 39 5.08 4.61 -14.88
N VAL A 40 5.12 5.02 -13.61
CA VAL A 40 6.01 6.08 -13.13
C VAL A 40 7.47 5.65 -13.22
N GLY A 41 7.81 4.43 -12.78
CA GLY A 41 9.19 3.94 -12.85
C GLY A 41 9.71 3.80 -14.28
N LEU A 42 8.91 3.22 -15.18
CA LEU A 42 9.27 3.07 -16.60
C LEU A 42 9.36 4.41 -17.32
N SER A 43 8.49 5.37 -17.01
CA SER A 43 8.56 6.70 -17.61
C SER A 43 9.80 7.47 -17.15
N LEU A 44 10.15 7.40 -15.86
CA LEU A 44 11.41 7.96 -15.34
C LEU A 44 12.62 7.31 -15.99
N TRP A 45 12.63 5.98 -16.11
CA TRP A 45 13.72 5.27 -16.80
C TRP A 45 13.84 5.69 -18.27
N ALA A 46 12.72 5.81 -18.99
CA ALA A 46 12.71 6.26 -20.38
C ALA A 46 13.25 7.69 -20.55
N VAL A 47 12.93 8.60 -19.63
CA VAL A 47 13.52 9.95 -19.60
C VAL A 47 15.01 9.86 -19.30
N GLY A 48 15.45 8.96 -18.42
CA GLY A 48 16.86 8.75 -18.12
C GLY A 48 17.70 8.32 -19.33
N LEU A 49 17.13 7.53 -20.24
CA LEU A 49 17.78 7.14 -21.49
C LEU A 49 18.06 8.33 -22.42
N THR A 50 17.33 9.44 -22.28
CA THR A 50 17.57 10.65 -23.10
C THR A 50 18.80 11.43 -22.65
N GLY A 51 19.46 11.02 -21.55
CA GLY A 51 20.66 11.67 -21.02
C GLY A 51 20.37 12.93 -20.19
N LEU A 52 19.09 13.26 -19.92
CA LEU A 52 18.69 14.46 -19.18
C LEU A 52 19.23 14.49 -17.74
N TYR A 53 19.39 13.33 -17.10
CA TYR A 53 19.80 13.23 -15.69
C TYR A 53 21.31 13.40 -15.47
N GLY A 54 22.13 13.30 -16.52
CA GLY A 54 23.60 13.38 -16.41
C GLY A 54 24.26 12.25 -15.58
N VAL A 55 23.47 11.29 -15.10
CA VAL A 55 23.88 10.12 -14.30
C VAL A 55 23.16 8.89 -14.84
N GLU A 56 23.86 7.76 -14.94
CA GLU A 56 23.26 6.49 -15.30
C GLU A 56 22.42 5.97 -14.11
N MET A 57 21.09 5.98 -14.27
CA MET A 57 20.17 5.38 -13.30
C MET A 57 19.70 4.01 -13.81
N PRO A 58 20.04 2.90 -13.10
CA PRO A 58 19.48 1.59 -13.37
C PRO A 58 17.95 1.60 -13.30
N LEU A 59 17.31 0.74 -14.11
CA LEU A 59 15.85 0.55 -14.08
C LEU A 59 15.34 0.23 -12.67
N LEU A 60 16.11 -0.56 -11.91
CA LEU A 60 15.76 -1.00 -10.58
C LEU A 60 15.66 0.16 -9.59
N ASP A 61 16.58 1.12 -9.66
CA ASP A 61 16.59 2.32 -8.81
C ASP A 61 15.38 3.21 -9.13
N THR A 62 15.01 3.33 -10.41
CA THR A 62 13.81 4.09 -10.81
C THR A 62 12.51 3.42 -10.39
N LEU A 63 12.45 2.09 -10.36
CA LEU A 63 11.30 1.32 -9.87
C LEU A 63 11.20 1.35 -8.34
N LEU A 64 12.33 1.30 -7.65
CA LEU A 64 12.39 1.45 -6.21
C LEU A 64 11.92 2.84 -5.80
N PHE A 65 12.37 3.90 -6.49
CA PHE A 65 11.86 5.25 -6.29
C PHE A 65 10.35 5.35 -6.57
N SER A 66 9.88 4.77 -7.68
CA SER A 66 8.46 4.85 -8.02
C SER A 66 7.56 4.09 -7.05
N SER A 67 8.04 3.02 -6.42
CA SER A 67 7.30 2.27 -5.40
C SER A 67 6.99 3.08 -4.14
N ILE A 68 7.88 3.99 -3.76
CA ILE A 68 7.63 4.93 -2.65
C ILE A 68 6.69 6.04 -3.12
N ALA A 69 6.91 6.56 -4.33
CA ALA A 69 6.16 7.69 -4.86
C ALA A 69 4.70 7.36 -5.23
N CYS A 70 4.34 6.09 -5.40
CA CYS A 70 2.98 5.68 -5.78
C CYS A 70 2.00 5.56 -4.60
N ALA A 71 2.46 5.75 -3.36
CA ALA A 71 1.58 5.79 -2.20
C ALA A 71 0.69 7.05 -2.27
N VAL A 72 -0.63 6.84 -2.31
CA VAL A 72 -1.62 7.92 -2.45
C VAL A 72 -2.21 8.26 -1.09
N ASP A 73 -2.10 9.53 -0.68
CA ASP A 73 -2.73 10.06 0.52
C ASP A 73 -4.08 10.74 0.18
N PRO A 74 -5.22 10.23 0.66
CA PRO A 74 -6.53 10.73 0.30
C PRO A 74 -7.04 11.81 1.26
N ILE A 75 -6.30 12.19 2.32
CA ILE A 75 -6.83 13.05 3.40
C ILE A 75 -7.46 14.33 2.85
N ALA A 76 -6.76 15.00 1.92
CA ALA A 76 -7.28 16.22 1.29
C ALA A 76 -8.54 15.98 0.45
N VAL A 77 -8.61 14.85 -0.25
CA VAL A 77 -9.76 14.49 -1.10
C VAL A 77 -10.96 14.11 -0.23
N LEU A 78 -10.74 13.34 0.83
CA LEU A 78 -11.79 12.92 1.77
C LEU A 78 -12.40 14.12 2.51
N ALA A 79 -11.59 15.10 2.90
CA ALA A 79 -12.08 16.33 3.54
C ALA A 79 -13.05 17.10 2.62
N VAL A 80 -12.72 17.21 1.33
CA VAL A 80 -13.60 17.85 0.34
C VAL A 80 -14.85 17.01 0.09
N PHE A 81 -14.72 15.68 0.03
CA PHE A 81 -15.84 14.76 -0.18
C PHE A 81 -16.88 14.82 0.93
N GLU A 82 -16.44 15.03 2.17
CA GLU A 82 -17.32 15.22 3.32
C GLU A 82 -18.07 16.55 3.22
N GLU A 83 -17.40 17.63 2.82
CA GLU A 83 -18.03 18.95 2.63
C GLU A 83 -19.14 18.92 1.55
N ILE A 84 -18.88 18.24 0.42
CA ILE A 84 -19.85 18.14 -0.68
C ILE A 84 -20.88 17.01 -0.51
N HIS A 85 -20.87 16.28 0.61
CA HIS A 85 -21.77 15.17 0.90
C HIS A 85 -21.78 14.11 -0.21
N VAL A 86 -20.60 13.61 -0.57
CA VAL A 86 -20.45 12.60 -1.62
C VAL A 86 -21.10 11.26 -1.22
N ASN A 87 -21.36 10.40 -2.22
CA ASN A 87 -21.89 9.07 -1.99
C ASN A 87 -20.99 8.24 -1.05
N GLU A 88 -21.57 7.64 -0.01
CA GLU A 88 -20.84 6.81 0.98
C GLU A 88 -20.00 5.70 0.33
N VAL A 89 -20.47 5.10 -0.77
CA VAL A 89 -19.73 4.07 -1.50
C VAL A 89 -18.44 4.65 -2.08
N LEU A 90 -18.49 5.84 -2.69
CA LEU A 90 -17.30 6.46 -3.27
C LEU A 90 -16.30 6.85 -2.19
N TYR A 91 -16.77 7.37 -1.06
CA TYR A 91 -15.94 7.67 0.10
C TYR A 91 -15.19 6.42 0.57
N ILE A 92 -15.91 5.31 0.77
CA ILE A 92 -15.34 4.05 1.26
C ILE A 92 -14.38 3.43 0.24
N LEU A 93 -14.66 3.55 -1.05
CA LEU A 93 -13.77 3.07 -2.12
C LEU A 93 -12.42 3.79 -2.10
N VAL A 94 -12.41 5.13 -2.10
CA VAL A 94 -11.17 5.93 -2.10
C VAL A 94 -10.40 5.76 -0.80
N PHE A 95 -11.11 5.77 0.33
CA PHE A 95 -10.48 5.56 1.63
C PHE A 95 -9.85 4.16 1.75
N GLY A 96 -10.60 3.12 1.36
CA GLY A 96 -10.11 1.74 1.37
C GLY A 96 -8.95 1.53 0.41
N GLU A 97 -8.99 2.16 -0.77
CA GLU A 97 -7.90 2.12 -1.73
C GLU A 97 -6.61 2.63 -1.09
N SER A 98 -6.63 3.85 -0.55
CA SER A 98 -5.44 4.44 0.06
C SER A 98 -4.93 3.69 1.28
N LEU A 99 -5.83 3.15 2.12
CA LEU A 99 -5.43 2.34 3.28
C LEU A 99 -4.68 1.07 2.86
N LEU A 100 -5.17 0.38 1.83
CA LEU A 100 -4.53 -0.86 1.36
C LEU A 100 -3.33 -0.57 0.45
N ASN A 101 -3.36 0.52 -0.32
CA ASN A 101 -2.28 0.97 -1.19
C ASN A 101 -0.97 1.15 -0.40
N ASP A 102 -1.02 1.77 0.78
CA ASP A 102 0.16 1.98 1.63
C ASP A 102 0.85 0.65 2.02
N ALA A 103 0.08 -0.42 2.24
CA ALA A 103 0.66 -1.74 2.47
C ALA A 103 1.28 -2.33 1.18
N VAL A 104 0.64 -2.13 0.02
CA VAL A 104 1.11 -2.62 -1.28
C VAL A 104 2.41 -1.94 -1.68
N THR A 105 2.55 -0.62 -1.48
CA THR A 105 3.76 0.14 -1.79
C THR A 105 4.96 -0.32 -0.98
N VAL A 106 4.77 -0.58 0.32
CA VAL A 106 5.83 -1.13 1.20
C VAL A 106 6.30 -2.50 0.72
N VAL A 107 5.37 -3.36 0.29
CA VAL A 107 5.74 -4.68 -0.28
C VAL A 107 6.51 -4.51 -1.59
N LEU A 108 6.07 -3.63 -2.48
CA LEU A 108 6.76 -3.34 -3.74
C LEU A 108 8.17 -2.79 -3.49
N TYR A 109 8.32 -1.89 -2.53
CA TYR A 109 9.61 -1.34 -2.11
C TYR A 109 10.58 -2.45 -1.69
N HIS A 110 10.17 -3.31 -0.74
CA HIS A 110 11.04 -4.40 -0.27
C HIS A 110 11.33 -5.44 -1.35
N MET A 111 10.38 -5.66 -2.28
CA MET A 111 10.61 -6.53 -3.43
C MET A 111 11.70 -5.95 -4.34
N PHE A 112 11.62 -4.66 -4.68
CA PHE A 112 12.63 -4.02 -5.53
C PHE A 112 13.96 -3.85 -4.81
N GLU A 113 13.98 -3.55 -3.51
CA GLU A 113 15.18 -3.51 -2.67
C GLU A 113 15.91 -4.87 -2.70
N GLY A 114 15.18 -5.98 -2.50
CA GLY A 114 15.75 -7.32 -2.59
C GLY A 114 16.33 -7.63 -3.97
N TYR A 115 15.67 -7.20 -5.04
CA TYR A 115 16.20 -7.37 -6.40
C TYR A 115 17.42 -6.47 -6.68
N ALA A 116 17.48 -5.28 -6.06
CA ALA A 116 18.64 -4.39 -6.15
C ALA A 116 19.88 -5.05 -5.52
N GLU A 117 19.73 -5.67 -4.35
CA GLU A 117 20.80 -6.35 -3.63
C GLU A 117 21.34 -7.59 -4.35
N MET A 118 20.45 -8.37 -4.98
CA MET A 118 20.83 -9.58 -5.74
C MET A 118 21.59 -9.23 -7.04
N GLY A 119 21.34 -8.05 -7.59
CA GLY A 119 21.93 -7.53 -8.81
C GLY A 119 21.26 -8.08 -10.10
N PRO A 120 21.15 -7.26 -11.16
CA PRO A 120 20.35 -7.58 -12.36
C PRO A 120 20.80 -8.82 -13.15
N LYS A 121 22.01 -9.35 -12.91
CA LYS A 121 22.55 -10.53 -13.61
C LYS A 121 22.18 -11.87 -12.97
N ASN A 122 21.68 -11.86 -11.73
CA ASN A 122 21.36 -13.08 -10.98
C ASN A 122 19.85 -13.31 -10.79
N ILE A 123 18.99 -12.47 -11.38
CA ILE A 123 17.54 -12.61 -11.26
C ILE A 123 17.08 -13.81 -12.10
N ILE A 124 16.67 -14.88 -11.43
CA ILE A 124 16.15 -16.11 -12.03
C ILE A 124 14.61 -16.02 -12.05
N THR A 125 13.96 -16.78 -12.93
CA THR A 125 12.49 -16.90 -12.99
C THR A 125 11.83 -17.25 -11.64
N VAL A 126 12.60 -17.88 -10.74
CA VAL A 126 12.17 -18.21 -9.36
C VAL A 126 12.00 -16.96 -8.50
N ASP A 127 12.79 -15.90 -8.74
CA ASP A 127 12.74 -14.67 -7.95
C ASP A 127 11.47 -13.87 -8.23
N TYR A 128 10.99 -13.86 -9.48
CA TYR A 128 9.68 -13.28 -9.82
C TYR A 128 8.53 -14.01 -9.10
N LEU A 129 8.61 -15.34 -9.01
CA LEU A 129 7.66 -16.16 -8.26
C LEU A 129 7.74 -15.89 -6.76
N ALA A 130 8.95 -15.67 -6.24
CA ALA A 130 9.17 -15.27 -4.86
C ALA A 130 8.62 -13.87 -4.56
N GLY A 131 8.70 -12.93 -5.49
CA GLY A 131 8.09 -11.59 -5.36
C GLY A 131 6.56 -11.63 -5.32
N VAL A 132 5.93 -12.51 -6.11
CA VAL A 132 4.47 -12.73 -5.99
C VAL A 132 4.13 -13.43 -4.68
N ALA A 133 4.94 -14.42 -4.26
CA ALA A 133 4.73 -15.12 -3.01
C ALA A 133 4.91 -14.21 -1.79
N SER A 134 5.89 -13.29 -1.81
CA SER A 134 6.14 -12.35 -0.71
C SER A 134 4.95 -11.42 -0.48
N PHE A 135 4.23 -11.03 -1.54
CA PHE A 135 2.98 -10.29 -1.43
C PHE A 135 1.94 -11.03 -0.57
N PHE A 136 1.71 -12.31 -0.86
CA PHE A 136 0.77 -13.12 -0.07
C PHE A 136 1.27 -13.36 1.36
N VAL A 137 2.58 -13.56 1.56
CA VAL A 137 3.17 -13.73 2.89
C VAL A 137 3.00 -12.48 3.74
N VAL A 138 3.27 -11.30 3.20
CA VAL A 138 3.11 -10.03 3.93
C VAL A 138 1.64 -9.72 4.16
N ALA A 139 0.77 -9.93 3.17
CA ALA A 139 -0.67 -9.70 3.31
C ALA A 139 -1.31 -10.62 4.36
N VAL A 140 -1.09 -11.93 4.27
CA VAL A 140 -1.66 -12.91 5.21
C VAL A 140 -1.00 -12.81 6.58
N GLY A 141 0.33 -12.70 6.62
CA GLY A 141 1.09 -12.54 7.86
C GLY A 141 0.71 -11.27 8.62
N GLY A 142 0.63 -10.13 7.91
CA GLY A 142 0.17 -8.86 8.47
C GLY A 142 -1.25 -8.93 9.00
N THR A 143 -2.16 -9.58 8.27
CA THR A 143 -3.55 -9.78 8.71
C THR A 143 -3.63 -10.61 10.00
N ILE A 144 -2.90 -11.73 10.08
CA ILE A 144 -2.86 -12.59 11.27
C ILE A 144 -2.33 -11.81 12.48
N VAL A 145 -1.21 -11.10 12.31
CA VAL A 145 -0.60 -10.30 13.38
C VAL A 145 -1.56 -9.19 13.83
N GLY A 146 -2.25 -8.53 12.89
CA GLY A 146 -3.26 -7.52 13.17
C GLY A 146 -4.45 -8.07 13.97
N ILE A 147 -4.96 -9.25 13.61
CA ILE A 147 -6.05 -9.92 14.35
C ILE A 147 -5.59 -10.27 15.77
N LEU A 148 -4.39 -10.83 15.92
CA LEU A 148 -3.86 -11.21 17.23
C LEU A 148 -3.74 -9.99 18.15
N TRP A 149 -3.15 -8.90 17.66
CA TRP A 149 -3.01 -7.66 18.43
C TRP A 149 -4.35 -6.96 18.67
N GLY A 150 -5.27 -6.98 17.71
CA GLY A 150 -6.62 -6.45 17.88
C GLY A 150 -7.41 -7.20 18.95
N LEU A 151 -7.30 -8.53 18.99
CA LEU A 151 -7.89 -9.36 20.05
C LEU A 151 -7.25 -9.11 21.41
N LEU A 152 -5.91 -9.01 21.47
CA LEU A 152 -5.21 -8.67 22.71
C LEU A 152 -5.61 -7.29 23.22
N ALA A 153 -5.69 -6.29 22.35
CA ALA A 153 -6.14 -4.95 22.70
C ALA A 153 -7.59 -4.96 23.21
N ALA A 154 -8.51 -5.62 22.49
CA ALA A 154 -9.90 -5.77 22.93
C ALA A 154 -10.02 -6.49 24.28
N PHE A 155 -9.19 -7.51 24.50
CA PHE A 155 -9.13 -8.22 25.78
C PHE A 155 -8.64 -7.31 26.90
N VAL A 156 -7.51 -6.60 26.71
CA VAL A 156 -6.98 -5.67 27.71
C VAL A 156 -7.99 -4.56 28.01
N SER A 157 -8.58 -3.94 26.99
CA SER A 157 -9.62 -2.90 27.15
C SER A 157 -10.85 -3.41 27.93
N ARG A 158 -11.20 -4.70 27.79
CA ARG A 158 -12.28 -5.32 28.58
C ARG A 158 -11.94 -5.47 30.06
N PHE A 159 -10.67 -5.68 30.41
CA PHE A 159 -10.22 -5.81 31.81
C PHE A 159 -9.83 -4.48 32.45
N THR A 160 -9.51 -3.47 31.64
CA THR A 160 -9.23 -2.11 32.11
C THR A 160 -10.54 -1.34 32.34
N HIS A 161 -11.26 -1.70 33.41
CA HIS A 161 -12.49 -1.02 33.81
C HIS A 161 -12.25 0.33 34.53
N HIS A 162 -10.98 0.71 34.81
CA HIS A 162 -10.60 1.83 35.68
C HIS A 162 -9.42 2.64 35.11
N VAL A 163 -9.63 3.34 34.01
CA VAL A 163 -8.86 4.56 33.73
C VAL A 163 -9.86 5.63 33.30
N ARG A 164 -10.11 6.56 34.23
CA ARG A 164 -10.83 7.82 33.99
C ARG A 164 -9.92 8.79 33.26
#